data_AF-E8RW39-F1
#
_entry.id   AF-E8RW39-F1
#
_cell.length_a   1.000
_cell.length_b   1.000
_cell.length_c   1.000
_cell.angle_alpha   90.00
_cell.angle_beta   90.00
_cell.angle_gamma   90.00
#
_symmetry.space_group_name_H-M   'P 1'
#
loop_
_entity.id
_entity.type
_entity.pdbx_description
1 polymer ?
#
loop_
_entity_poly.entity_id
_entity_poly.type
_entity_poly.pdbx_seq_one_letter_code
_entity_poly.pdbx_strand_id
1 'polypeptide(L)'
;MRRKLPIVGAIGAMLMASLTATPVFAQAATQTTGPESDARKSKLQCMWEAKWPLRHSTAYRVGDVRTKNQIRNSSNTEVQKMQSVCRALTSTSEAEKRKARLACHDLLLVKRLRDGDDARMRADRVEAVCKTLDEAFVTPILEGNAR
;
A
#
# COMPACT_ATOMS: atom_id res chain seq x y z
N MET A 1 44.72 46.40 23.37
CA MET A 1 44.97 46.95 24.73
C MET A 1 43.71 46.80 25.56
N ARG A 2 43.86 46.40 26.85
CA ARG A 2 43.03 46.66 28.05
C ARG A 2 41.49 46.51 27.93
N ARG A 3 40.91 45.43 28.47
CA ARG A 3 40.49 45.20 29.88
C ARG A 3 39.26 46.03 30.34
N LYS A 4 38.21 45.25 30.68
CA LYS A 4 37.33 45.33 31.87
C LYS A 4 36.35 46.51 31.99
N LEU A 5 35.06 46.16 32.03
CA LEU A 5 34.03 46.85 32.81
C LEU A 5 33.59 45.94 33.98
N PRO A 6 33.49 46.45 35.22
CA PRO A 6 33.09 45.69 36.40
C PRO A 6 31.61 45.91 36.81
N ILE A 7 31.05 44.85 37.42
CA ILE A 7 30.18 44.80 38.63
C ILE A 7 28.99 45.77 38.71
N VAL A 8 27.76 45.22 38.77
CA VAL A 8 26.68 45.43 39.79
C VAL A 8 25.65 44.31 39.48
N GLY A 9 25.30 43.32 40.30
CA GLY A 9 24.93 43.38 41.71
C GLY A 9 23.40 43.47 41.85
N ALA A 10 22.67 42.36 41.70
CA ALA A 10 21.29 42.25 42.21
C ALA A 10 20.91 40.77 42.43
N ILE A 11 20.95 40.39 43.70
CA ILE A 11 20.27 39.25 44.30
C ILE A 11 18.76 39.52 44.22
N GLY A 12 17.93 38.48 44.03
CA GLY A 12 16.52 38.61 44.44
C GLY A 12 15.52 37.68 43.77
N ALA A 13 15.36 36.51 44.38
CA ALA A 13 14.09 35.83 44.68
C ALA A 13 12.96 35.73 43.62
N MET A 14 12.67 34.46 43.29
CA MET A 14 11.34 33.82 43.36
C MET A 14 10.13 34.58 42.78
N LEU A 15 9.52 34.01 41.74
CA LEU A 15 8.08 33.74 41.72
C LEU A 15 7.75 32.67 40.67
N MET A 16 7.21 31.57 41.16
CA MET A 16 6.51 30.53 40.39
C MET A 16 5.31 31.17 39.70
N ALA A 17 5.33 31.19 38.37
CA ALA A 17 4.12 31.35 37.57
C ALA A 17 4.07 30.18 36.59
N SER A 18 3.32 29.16 37.03
CA SER A 18 2.83 28.04 36.26
C SER A 18 2.22 28.51 34.95
N LEU A 19 3.01 28.44 33.88
CA LEU A 19 2.50 28.38 32.52
C LEU A 19 1.76 27.04 32.41
N THR A 20 0.46 27.09 32.60
CA THR A 20 -0.48 26.11 32.08
C THR A 20 -0.31 26.10 30.57
N ALA A 21 0.66 25.33 30.09
CA ALA A 21 0.73 24.89 28.72
C ALA A 21 -0.58 24.12 28.49
N THR A 22 -1.57 24.79 27.94
CA THR A 22 -2.68 24.13 27.29
C THR A 22 -2.04 23.20 26.27
N PRO A 23 -2.16 21.86 26.40
CA PRO A 23 -1.86 21.03 25.27
C PRO A 23 -2.90 21.43 24.23
N VAL A 24 -2.48 22.22 23.25
CA VAL A 24 -3.13 22.23 21.95
C VAL A 24 -3.06 20.77 21.53
N PHE A 25 -4.15 20.06 21.77
CA PHE A 25 -4.46 18.81 21.11
C PHE A 25 -4.48 19.17 19.63
N ALA A 26 -3.31 19.13 19.00
CA ALA A 26 -3.21 18.84 17.61
C ALA A 26 -3.95 17.51 17.48
N GLN A 27 -5.20 17.60 17.02
CA GLN A 27 -5.87 16.48 16.40
C GLN A 27 -4.95 16.07 15.26
N ALA A 28 -3.98 15.21 15.58
CA ALA A 28 -3.51 14.23 14.65
C ALA A 28 -4.81 13.59 14.17
N ALA A 29 -5.24 13.99 12.97
CA ALA A 29 -6.20 13.23 12.22
C ALA A 29 -5.55 11.85 12.11
N THR A 30 -5.90 10.99 13.06
CA THR A 30 -5.81 9.55 12.91
C THR A 30 -6.66 9.31 11.68
N GLN A 31 -5.99 9.31 10.52
CA GLN A 31 -6.48 8.62 9.36
C GLN A 31 -6.74 7.23 9.89
N THR A 32 -7.99 6.95 10.20
CA THR A 32 -8.53 5.61 10.26
C THR A 32 -8.30 5.07 8.86
N THR A 33 -7.08 4.58 8.61
CA THR A 33 -6.80 3.65 7.54
C THR A 33 -7.56 2.40 7.92
N GLY A 34 -8.87 2.44 7.67
CA GLY A 34 -9.73 1.30 7.95
C GLY A 34 -9.24 0.11 7.13
N PRO A 35 -9.60 -1.11 7.55
CA PRO A 35 -9.28 -2.34 6.82
C PRO A 35 -9.70 -2.24 5.34
N GLU A 36 -10.78 -1.51 5.04
CA GLU A 36 -11.23 -1.23 3.67
C GLU A 36 -10.25 -0.38 2.85
N SER A 37 -9.60 0.61 3.48
CA SER A 37 -8.59 1.46 2.82
C SER A 37 -7.35 0.66 2.43
N ASP A 38 -6.95 -0.31 3.26
CA ASP A 38 -5.77 -1.14 3.03
C ASP A 38 -6.06 -2.26 2.02
N ALA A 39 -7.25 -2.88 2.09
CA ALA A 39 -7.71 -3.80 1.05
C ALA A 39 -7.74 -3.13 -0.33
N ARG A 40 -8.19 -1.86 -0.40
CA ARG A 40 -8.19 -1.07 -1.64
C ARG A 40 -6.78 -0.77 -2.15
N LYS A 41 -5.84 -0.42 -1.28
CA LYS A 41 -4.42 -0.22 -1.64
C LYS A 41 -3.82 -1.52 -2.18
N SER A 42 -4.00 -2.63 -1.46
CA SER A 42 -3.53 -3.96 -1.86
C SER A 42 -4.12 -4.40 -3.20
N LYS A 43 -5.41 -4.11 -3.45
CA LYS A 43 -6.04 -4.33 -4.76
C LYS A 43 -5.36 -3.55 -5.87
N LEU A 44 -5.14 -2.25 -5.66
CA LEU A 44 -4.48 -1.39 -6.66
C LEU A 44 -3.05 -1.85 -6.94
N GLN A 45 -2.32 -2.25 -5.89
CA GLN A 45 -0.99 -2.84 -6.02
C GLN A 45 -1.03 -4.14 -6.82
N CYS A 46 -1.96 -5.05 -6.52
CA CYS A 46 -2.18 -6.29 -7.28
C CYS A 46 -2.39 -6.01 -8.77
N MET A 47 -3.29 -5.07 -9.09
CA MET A 47 -3.61 -4.69 -10.46
C MET A 47 -2.40 -4.06 -11.19
N TRP A 48 -1.56 -3.33 -10.47
CA TRP A 48 -0.37 -2.69 -11.00
C TRP A 48 0.72 -3.72 -11.31
N GLU A 49 0.95 -4.66 -10.40
CA GLU A 49 1.86 -5.80 -10.59
C GLU A 49 1.39 -6.71 -11.72
N ALA A 50 0.08 -6.97 -11.84
CA ALA A 50 -0.50 -7.75 -12.92
C ALA A 50 -0.14 -7.18 -14.31
N LYS A 51 -0.08 -5.85 -14.45
CA LYS A 51 0.27 -5.16 -15.70
C LYS A 51 1.78 -5.02 -15.93
N TRP A 52 2.63 -5.48 -15.01
CA TRP A 52 4.08 -5.34 -15.14
C TRP A 52 4.64 -5.93 -16.44
N PRO A 53 4.24 -7.15 -16.91
CA PRO A 53 4.77 -7.71 -18.15
C PRO A 53 4.53 -6.83 -19.38
N LEU A 54 3.36 -6.18 -19.44
CA LEU A 54 3.06 -5.23 -20.53
C LEU A 54 4.03 -4.05 -20.47
N ARG A 55 4.22 -3.46 -19.29
CA ARG A 55 5.03 -2.25 -19.10
C ARG A 55 6.53 -2.50 -19.22
N HIS A 56 6.97 -3.72 -18.92
CA HIS A 56 8.37 -4.12 -19.03
C HIS A 56 8.73 -4.61 -20.45
N SER A 57 7.74 -4.93 -21.28
CA SER A 57 7.99 -5.32 -22.67
C SER A 57 8.73 -4.21 -23.44
N THR A 58 9.68 -4.60 -24.29
CA THR A 58 10.41 -3.66 -25.15
C THR A 58 9.46 -2.80 -25.97
N ALA A 59 8.42 -3.42 -26.56
CA ALA A 59 7.40 -2.73 -27.35
C ALA A 59 6.69 -1.60 -26.57
N TYR A 60 6.41 -1.80 -25.28
CA TYR A 60 5.83 -0.75 -24.45
C TYR A 60 6.86 0.32 -24.06
N ARG A 61 8.12 -0.04 -23.85
CA ARG A 61 9.16 0.93 -23.45
C ARG A 61 9.52 1.88 -24.59
N VAL A 62 9.76 1.35 -25.79
CA VAL A 62 10.23 2.14 -26.94
C VAL A 62 9.10 2.63 -27.85
N GLY A 63 7.90 2.06 -27.73
CA GLY A 63 6.76 2.40 -28.58
C GLY A 63 6.28 3.85 -28.43
N ASP A 64 5.67 4.35 -29.49
CA ASP A 64 4.97 5.63 -29.50
C ASP A 64 3.69 5.58 -28.64
N VAL A 65 3.04 6.74 -28.45
CA VAL A 65 1.84 6.86 -27.62
C VAL A 65 0.73 5.93 -28.12
N ARG A 66 0.59 5.77 -29.44
CA ARG A 66 -0.42 4.91 -30.05
C ARG A 66 -0.16 3.43 -29.73
N THR A 67 1.06 2.95 -29.93
CA THR A 67 1.46 1.57 -29.62
C THR A 67 1.30 1.26 -28.14
N LYS A 68 1.72 2.19 -27.26
CA LYS A 68 1.52 2.06 -25.80
C LYS A 68 0.04 1.92 -25.44
N ASN A 69 -0.83 2.73 -26.06
CA ASN A 69 -2.28 2.64 -25.86
C ASN A 69 -2.86 1.33 -26.37
N GLN A 70 -2.41 0.82 -27.53
CA GLN A 70 -2.83 -0.48 -28.05
C GLN A 70 -2.44 -1.60 -27.09
N ILE A 71 -1.17 -1.68 -26.68
CA ILE A 71 -0.69 -2.70 -25.74
C ILE A 71 -1.46 -2.65 -24.41
N ARG A 72 -1.78 -1.45 -23.92
CA ARG A 72 -2.57 -1.28 -22.70
C ARG A 72 -3.99 -1.84 -22.85
N ASN A 73 -4.59 -1.68 -24.03
CA ASN A 73 -5.96 -2.09 -24.32
C ASN A 73 -6.05 -3.58 -24.69
N SER A 74 -5.09 -4.11 -25.46
CA SER A 74 -4.98 -5.51 -25.86
C SER A 74 -4.10 -6.29 -24.87
N SER A 75 -4.52 -6.32 -23.60
CA SER A 75 -3.77 -7.03 -22.55
C SER A 75 -3.66 -8.53 -22.88
N ASN A 76 -2.46 -9.11 -22.73
CA ASN A 76 -2.26 -10.55 -22.86
C ASN A 76 -3.14 -11.33 -21.86
N THR A 77 -3.58 -12.54 -22.23
CA THR A 77 -4.39 -13.47 -21.42
C THR A 77 -3.86 -13.65 -19.99
N GLU A 78 -2.55 -13.72 -19.78
CA GLU A 78 -1.95 -13.80 -18.43
C GLU A 78 -2.25 -12.58 -17.56
N VAL A 79 -2.14 -11.38 -18.15
CA VAL A 79 -2.43 -10.11 -17.46
C VAL A 79 -3.91 -10.05 -17.11
N GLN A 80 -4.78 -10.48 -18.02
CA GLN A 80 -6.22 -10.55 -17.78
C GLN A 80 -6.57 -11.54 -16.65
N LYS A 81 -5.94 -12.73 -16.64
CA LYS A 81 -6.10 -13.73 -15.58
C LYS A 81 -5.67 -13.18 -14.22
N MET A 82 -4.50 -12.55 -14.14
CA MET A 82 -4.04 -11.97 -12.88
C MET A 82 -4.95 -10.82 -12.42
N GLN A 83 -5.43 -9.96 -13.32
CA GLN A 83 -6.40 -8.93 -12.97
C GLN A 83 -7.73 -9.52 -12.45
N SER A 84 -8.20 -10.63 -13.03
CA SER A 84 -9.38 -11.34 -12.55
C SER A 84 -9.16 -11.88 -11.14
N VAL A 85 -8.00 -12.48 -10.86
CA VAL A 85 -7.60 -12.92 -9.52
C VAL A 85 -7.59 -11.75 -8.53
N CYS A 86 -6.95 -10.63 -8.87
CA CYS A 86 -6.92 -9.44 -8.02
C CYS A 86 -8.33 -8.90 -7.69
N ARG A 87 -9.28 -8.99 -8.62
CA ARG A 87 -10.67 -8.58 -8.39
C ARG A 87 -11.38 -9.58 -7.47
N ALA A 88 -11.25 -10.88 -7.75
CA ALA A 88 -11.91 -11.95 -7.01
C ALA A 88 -11.40 -12.09 -5.57
N LEU A 89 -10.12 -11.82 -5.31
CA LEU A 89 -9.57 -11.76 -3.95
C LEU A 89 -10.18 -10.65 -3.09
N THR A 90 -10.72 -9.61 -3.73
CA THR A 90 -11.47 -8.53 -3.05
C THR A 90 -12.98 -8.68 -3.13
N SER A 91 -13.48 -9.83 -3.62
CA SER A 91 -14.91 -10.14 -3.62
C SER A 91 -15.41 -10.35 -2.20
N THR A 92 -16.72 -10.24 -1.98
CA THR A 92 -17.37 -10.62 -0.71
C THR A 92 -17.64 -12.12 -0.63
N SER A 93 -17.50 -12.87 -1.73
CA SER A 93 -17.73 -14.31 -1.78
C SER A 93 -16.48 -15.11 -1.38
N GLU A 94 -16.57 -15.88 -0.29
CA GLU A 94 -15.49 -16.77 0.16
C GLU A 94 -15.16 -17.88 -0.84
N ALA A 95 -16.15 -18.37 -1.58
CA ALA A 95 -15.95 -19.35 -2.64
C ALA A 95 -15.11 -18.77 -3.80
N GLU A 96 -15.42 -17.54 -4.21
CA GLU A 96 -14.65 -16.82 -5.25
C GLU A 96 -13.23 -16.49 -4.78
N LYS A 97 -13.08 -16.02 -3.53
CA LYS A 97 -11.76 -15.82 -2.92
C LYS A 97 -10.95 -17.11 -2.90
N ARG A 98 -11.53 -18.23 -2.47
CA ARG A 98 -10.83 -19.53 -2.43
C ARG A 98 -10.36 -19.96 -3.81
N LYS A 99 -11.20 -19.83 -4.84
CA LYS A 99 -10.80 -20.11 -6.22
C LYS A 99 -9.71 -19.16 -6.72
N ALA A 100 -9.80 -17.88 -6.38
CA ALA A 100 -8.81 -16.87 -6.74
C ALA A 100 -7.45 -17.10 -6.08
N ARG A 101 -7.43 -17.62 -4.84
CA ARG A 101 -6.20 -18.01 -4.12
C ARG A 101 -5.44 -19.10 -4.86
N LEU A 102 -6.11 -20.19 -5.22
CA LEU A 102 -5.51 -21.27 -6.02
C LEU A 102 -4.97 -20.74 -7.35
N ALA A 103 -5.77 -19.93 -8.05
CA ALA A 103 -5.35 -19.32 -9.30
C ALA A 103 -4.17 -18.34 -9.14
N CYS A 104 -4.03 -17.66 -7.99
CA CYS A 104 -2.86 -16.83 -7.70
C CYS A 104 -1.60 -17.70 -7.60
N HIS A 105 -1.66 -18.81 -6.85
CA HIS A 105 -0.53 -19.74 -6.71
C HIS A 105 -0.08 -20.31 -8.06
N ASP A 106 -1.02 -20.76 -8.90
CA ASP A 106 -0.69 -21.27 -10.23
C ASP A 106 0.01 -20.23 -11.12
N LEU A 107 -0.51 -18.99 -11.11
CA LEU A 107 0.09 -17.89 -11.88
C LEU A 107 1.46 -17.48 -11.32
N LEU A 108 1.68 -17.57 -10.01
CA LEU A 108 2.97 -17.31 -9.39
C LEU A 108 4.02 -18.33 -9.82
N LEU A 109 3.65 -19.62 -9.92
CA LEU A 109 4.54 -20.66 -10.43
C LEU A 109 4.97 -20.35 -11.88
N VAL A 110 4.01 -20.01 -12.75
CA VAL A 110 4.30 -19.61 -14.13
C VAL A 110 5.23 -18.38 -14.19
N LYS A 111 5.04 -17.40 -13.30
CA LYS A 111 5.90 -16.20 -13.24
C LYS A 111 7.30 -16.51 -12.74
N ARG A 112 7.45 -17.42 -11.77
CA ARG A 112 8.75 -17.83 -11.21
C ARG A 112 9.57 -18.67 -12.18
N LEU A 113 8.92 -19.40 -13.06
CA LEU A 113 9.57 -20.17 -14.13
C LEU A 113 10.09 -19.29 -15.27
N ARG A 114 9.83 -17.97 -15.27
CA ARG A 114 10.43 -17.05 -16.25
C ARG A 114 11.83 -16.64 -15.82
N ASP A 115 12.74 -16.64 -16.77
CA ASP A 115 14.11 -16.18 -16.56
C ASP A 115 14.17 -14.68 -16.26
N GLY A 116 15.00 -14.33 -15.27
CA GLY A 116 15.30 -12.94 -14.88
C GLY A 116 14.95 -12.63 -13.43
N ASP A 117 15.88 -11.98 -12.73
CA ASP A 117 15.71 -11.56 -11.33
C ASP A 117 14.52 -10.62 -11.14
N ASP A 118 14.25 -9.78 -12.14
CA ASP A 118 13.09 -8.89 -12.15
C ASP A 118 11.76 -9.65 -12.12
N ALA A 119 11.66 -10.77 -12.85
CA ALA A 119 10.46 -11.61 -12.85
C ALA A 119 10.25 -12.28 -11.49
N ARG A 120 11.33 -12.75 -10.86
CA ARG A 120 11.31 -13.36 -9.52
C ARG A 120 10.88 -12.37 -8.44
N MET A 121 11.50 -11.20 -8.37
CA MET A 121 11.11 -10.15 -7.42
C MET A 121 9.65 -9.70 -7.59
N ARG A 122 9.12 -9.74 -8.81
CA ARG A 122 7.71 -9.42 -9.09
C ARG A 122 6.77 -10.55 -8.66
N ALA A 123 7.15 -11.82 -8.84
CA ALA A 123 6.39 -12.93 -8.30
C ALA A 123 6.27 -12.82 -6.77
N ASP A 124 7.35 -12.48 -6.07
CA ASP A 124 7.32 -12.35 -4.60
C ASP A 124 6.43 -11.18 -4.13
N ARG A 125 6.42 -10.05 -4.87
CA ARG A 125 5.48 -8.95 -4.60
C ARG A 125 4.02 -9.35 -4.83
N VAL A 126 3.74 -10.12 -5.88
CA VAL A 126 2.38 -10.63 -6.12
C VAL A 126 1.98 -11.64 -5.05
N GLU A 127 2.91 -12.49 -4.60
CA GLU A 127 2.66 -13.41 -3.49
C GLU A 127 2.31 -12.66 -2.20
N ALA A 128 3.07 -11.62 -1.86
CA ALA A 128 2.78 -10.79 -0.70
C ALA A 128 1.37 -10.21 -0.76
N VAL A 129 0.98 -9.65 -1.92
CA VAL A 129 -0.36 -9.08 -2.09
C VAL A 129 -1.46 -10.15 -2.04
N CYS A 130 -1.23 -11.33 -2.62
CA CYS A 130 -2.19 -12.43 -2.53
C CYS A 130 -2.36 -12.92 -1.09
N LYS A 131 -1.30 -12.95 -0.28
CA LYS A 131 -1.35 -13.28 1.16
C LYS A 131 -2.09 -12.21 1.97
N THR A 132 -1.80 -10.93 1.75
CA THR A 132 -2.49 -9.83 2.44
C THR A 132 -3.99 -9.78 2.14
N LEU A 133 -4.41 -10.23 0.95
CA LEU A 133 -5.82 -10.34 0.59
C LEU A 133 -6.47 -11.64 1.10
N ASP A 134 -5.67 -12.64 1.48
CA ASP A 134 -6.11 -13.92 2.07
C ASP A 134 -6.36 -13.80 3.58
N GLU A 135 -5.51 -13.06 4.28
CA GLU A 135 -5.78 -12.69 5.67
C GLU A 135 -7.10 -11.92 5.71
N ALA A 136 -8.11 -12.50 6.36
CA ALA A 136 -9.42 -11.91 6.44
C ALA A 136 -9.25 -10.48 6.99
N PHE A 137 -9.58 -9.48 6.16
CA PHE A 137 -9.96 -8.18 6.67
C PHE A 137 -11.21 -8.43 7.50
N VAL A 138 -11.02 -8.72 8.79
CA VAL A 138 -12.10 -8.75 9.76
C VAL A 138 -12.66 -7.34 9.74
N THR A 139 -13.72 -7.13 8.96
CA THR A 139 -14.59 -5.98 9.16
C THR A 139 -15.03 -6.12 10.61
N PRO A 140 -14.67 -5.17 11.52
CA PRO A 140 -15.31 -5.17 12.82
C PRO A 140 -16.80 -5.11 12.51
N ILE A 141 -17.51 -6.18 12.85
CA ILE A 141 -18.96 -6.18 12.85
C ILE A 141 -19.27 -4.98 13.74
N LEU A 142 -19.82 -3.93 13.15
CA LEU A 142 -20.52 -2.92 13.93
C LEU A 142 -21.61 -3.72 14.63
N GLU A 143 -21.33 -4.16 15.86
CA GLU A 143 -22.34 -4.59 16.79
C GLU A 143 -23.24 -3.38 16.97
N GLY A 144 -24.26 -3.33 16.10
CA GLY A 144 -25.35 -2.41 16.21
C GLY A 144 -25.97 -2.64 17.56
N ASN A 145 -25.97 -1.58 18.37
CA ASN A 145 -26.83 -1.41 19.53
C ASN A 145 -28.18 -2.12 19.31
N ALA A 146 -28.39 -3.20 20.04
CA ALA A 146 -29.69 -3.84 20.13
C ALA A 146 -29.96 -4.23 21.59
N ARG A 147 -30.53 -3.24 22.27
CA ARG A 147 -31.32 -3.28 23.53
C ARG A 147 -30.57 -3.27 24.85
#